data_AF-A0A1G2W077-F1
#
_entry.id   AF-A0A1G2W077-F1
#
_cell.length_a   1.000
_cell.length_b   1.000
_cell.length_c   1.000
_cell.angle_alpha   90.00
_cell.angle_beta   90.00
_cell.angle_gamma   90.00
#
_symmetry.space_group_name_H-M   'P 1'
#
loop_
_entity.id
_entity.type
_entity.pdbx_description
1 polymer ?
#
loop_
_entity_poly.entity_id
_entity_poly.type
_entity_poly.pdbx_seq_one_letter_code
_entity_poly.pdbx_strand_id
1 'polypeptide(L)'
;MASRFQPRRPTPGRFSPSRFNPRPIQAPQRPPPPPAAVVDAVLRFHDVTVDQGGQRTLLRLSERALREPQVIAALGPDARRAANVAILWNERESEIIRVLEGADMRVAA
;
A
#
# COMPACT_ATOMS: atom_id res chain seq x y z
N MET A 1 40.72 70.11 24.83
CA MET A 1 39.37 69.65 25.26
C MET A 1 39.00 68.41 24.45
N ALA A 2 38.57 67.34 25.15
CA ALA A 2 37.81 66.14 24.77
C ALA A 2 37.68 65.76 23.26
N SER A 3 37.78 64.48 22.87
CA SER A 3 36.95 63.39 23.38
C SER A 3 37.53 62.04 22.95
N ARG A 4 37.73 61.12 23.91
CA ARG A 4 38.18 59.75 23.65
C ARG A 4 36.98 58.91 23.24
N PHE A 5 36.94 58.50 21.98
CA PHE A 5 35.93 57.58 21.44
C PHE A 5 36.03 56.21 22.16
N GLN A 6 34.95 55.77 22.79
CA GLN A 6 34.83 54.43 23.38
C GLN A 6 33.89 53.59 22.51
N PRO A 7 34.36 52.50 21.88
CA PRO A 7 33.46 51.61 21.14
C PRO A 7 32.65 50.75 22.11
N ARG A 8 31.32 50.78 21.96
CA ARG A 8 30.40 49.88 22.67
C ARG A 8 30.62 48.44 22.19
N ARG A 9 30.95 47.53 23.10
CA ARG A 9 31.01 46.08 22.80
C ARG A 9 29.59 45.57 22.52
N PRO A 10 29.33 44.87 21.40
CA PRO A 10 28.06 44.20 21.18
C PRO A 10 27.95 43.00 22.12
N THR A 11 26.88 42.96 22.91
CA THR A 11 26.51 41.82 23.74
C THR A 11 26.19 40.64 22.82
N PRO A 12 26.80 39.46 22.98
CA PRO A 12 26.44 38.31 22.17
C PRO A 12 25.01 37.87 22.54
N GLY A 13 24.06 38.19 21.67
CA GLY A 13 22.70 37.66 21.75
C GLY A 13 22.77 36.13 21.73
N ARG A 14 22.29 35.51 22.81
CA ARG A 14 22.25 34.06 22.97
C ARG A 14 21.30 33.47 21.93
N PHE A 15 21.84 33.08 20.77
CA PHE A 15 21.12 32.33 19.76
C PHE A 15 20.56 31.07 20.43
N SER A 16 19.24 31.00 20.59
CA SER A 16 18.56 29.87 21.24
C SER A 16 17.94 29.03 20.12
N PRO A 17 18.53 27.87 19.76
CA PRO A 17 18.12 27.08 18.58
C PRO A 17 16.80 26.30 18.78
N SER A 18 16.02 26.59 19.81
CA SER A 18 14.94 25.73 20.30
C SER A 18 13.63 25.75 19.48
N ARG A 19 13.59 26.29 18.25
CA ARG A 19 12.35 26.41 17.46
C ARG A 19 12.29 25.51 16.23
N PHE A 20 13.04 24.42 16.22
CA PHE A 20 12.87 23.36 15.22
C PHE A 20 12.57 22.05 15.95
N ASN A 21 11.32 21.88 16.37
CA ASN A 21 10.79 20.58 16.74
C ASN A 21 10.09 20.01 15.50
N PRO A 22 10.79 19.24 14.64
CA PRO A 22 10.13 18.61 13.50
C PRO A 22 9.04 17.69 14.06
N ARG A 23 7.78 17.94 13.66
CA ARG A 23 6.71 16.97 13.95
C ARG A 23 7.10 15.65 13.30
N PRO A 24 7.05 14.52 14.03
CA PRO A 24 7.29 13.23 13.40
C PRO A 24 6.28 13.05 12.27
N ILE A 25 6.76 12.89 11.04
CA ILE A 25 5.93 12.49 9.91
C ILE A 25 5.50 11.06 10.21
N GLN A 26 4.23 10.88 10.54
CA GLN A 26 3.68 9.55 10.79
C GLN A 26 3.74 8.78 9.47
N ALA A 27 4.45 7.66 9.44
CA ALA A 27 4.51 6.82 8.25
C ALA A 27 3.09 6.37 7.88
N PRO A 28 2.72 6.38 6.59
CA PRO A 28 1.42 5.90 6.17
C PRO A 28 1.27 4.44 6.60
N GLN A 29 0.20 4.14 7.35
CA GLN A 29 -0.10 2.78 7.77
C GLN A 29 -0.49 1.98 6.53
N ARG A 30 0.34 1.01 6.13
CA ARG A 30 -0.05 0.05 5.10
C ARG A 30 -1.09 -0.90 5.68
N PRO A 31 -2.17 -1.21 4.96
CA PRO A 31 -3.07 -2.26 5.39
C PRO A 31 -2.28 -3.57 5.53
N PRO A 32 -2.70 -4.45 6.47
CA PRO A 32 -2.11 -5.77 6.57
C PRO A 32 -2.28 -6.51 5.23
N PRO A 33 -1.35 -7.39 4.85
CA PRO A 33 -1.51 -8.19 3.64
C PRO A 33 -2.79 -9.04 3.70
N PRO A 34 -3.32 -9.46 2.55
CA PRO A 34 -4.45 -10.37 2.52
C PRO A 34 -4.09 -11.72 3.16
N PRO A 35 -5.07 -12.43 3.75
CA PRO A 35 -4.84 -13.75 4.33
C PRO A 35 -4.42 -14.73 3.24
N ALA A 36 -3.57 -15.71 3.59
CA ALA A 36 -3.08 -16.70 2.64
C ALA A 36 -4.22 -17.50 1.97
N ALA A 37 -5.30 -17.79 2.72
CA ALA A 37 -6.49 -18.46 2.20
C ALA A 37 -7.16 -17.67 1.06
N VAL A 38 -7.14 -16.33 1.12
CA VAL A 38 -7.69 -15.48 0.05
C VAL A 38 -6.83 -15.58 -1.20
N VAL A 39 -5.51 -15.50 -1.05
CA VAL A 39 -4.58 -15.61 -2.19
C VAL A 39 -4.72 -16.99 -2.85
N ASP A 40 -4.73 -18.06 -2.06
CA ASP A 40 -4.91 -19.42 -2.54
C ASP A 40 -6.26 -19.60 -3.26
N ALA A 41 -7.35 -19.07 -2.70
CA ALA A 41 -8.66 -19.13 -3.32
C ALA A 41 -8.71 -18.38 -4.67
N VAL A 42 -8.08 -17.21 -4.78
CA VAL A 42 -8.01 -16.49 -6.06
C VAL A 42 -7.21 -17.30 -7.08
N LEU A 43 -6.05 -17.86 -6.72
CA LEU A 43 -5.28 -18.68 -7.66
C LEU A 43 -6.06 -19.90 -8.15
N ARG A 44 -6.79 -20.57 -7.26
CA ARG A 44 -7.52 -21.81 -7.58
C ARG A 44 -8.84 -21.59 -8.28
N PHE A 45 -9.58 -20.54 -7.93
CA PHE A 45 -10.98 -20.36 -8.31
C PHE A 45 -11.24 -19.08 -9.11
N HIS A 46 -10.21 -18.33 -9.52
CA HIS A 46 -10.43 -17.17 -10.37
C HIS A 46 -11.22 -17.56 -11.63
N ASP A 47 -12.22 -16.75 -11.91
CA ASP A 47 -13.03 -16.84 -13.12
C ASP A 47 -12.85 -15.59 -13.99
N VAL A 48 -12.21 -14.55 -13.45
CA VAL A 48 -11.89 -13.32 -14.19
C VAL A 48 -10.39 -13.22 -14.39
N THR A 49 -10.05 -13.06 -15.66
CA THR A 49 -8.68 -12.98 -16.17
C THR A 49 -8.60 -11.77 -17.08
N VAL A 50 -7.70 -10.83 -16.77
CA VAL A 50 -7.50 -9.62 -17.58
C VAL A 50 -6.04 -9.55 -18.02
N ASP A 51 -5.81 -9.64 -19.33
CA ASP A 51 -4.47 -9.46 -19.90
C ASP A 51 -4.00 -8.02 -19.69
N GLN A 52 -2.83 -7.86 -19.08
CA GLN A 52 -2.18 -6.57 -18.83
C GLN A 52 -1.03 -6.32 -19.84
N GLY A 53 -0.85 -7.22 -20.80
CA GLY A 53 0.24 -7.22 -21.75
C GLY A 53 1.56 -7.70 -21.14
N GLY A 54 2.53 -8.01 -22.01
CA GLY A 54 3.88 -8.40 -21.56
C GLY A 54 3.92 -9.67 -20.72
N GLN A 55 3.04 -10.64 -21.01
CA GLN A 55 2.91 -11.91 -20.28
C GLN A 55 2.49 -11.74 -18.81
N ARG A 56 1.74 -10.66 -18.53
CA ARG A 56 1.18 -10.38 -17.22
C ARG A 56 -0.33 -10.45 -17.28
N THR A 57 -0.90 -11.14 -16.30
CA THR A 57 -2.34 -11.34 -16.25
C THR A 57 -2.85 -11.00 -14.86
N LEU A 58 -3.97 -10.30 -14.79
CA LEU A 58 -4.63 -9.97 -13.54
C LEU A 58 -5.75 -10.99 -13.28
N LEU A 59 -5.62 -11.74 -12.20
CA LEU A 59 -6.54 -12.79 -11.76
C LEU A 59 -7.39 -12.27 -10.61
N ARG A 60 -8.71 -12.49 -10.66
CA ARG A 60 -9.62 -12.16 -9.55
C ARG A 60 -10.87 -13.06 -9.56
N LEU A 61 -11.58 -13.04 -8.44
CA LEU A 61 -12.90 -13.65 -8.31
C LEU A 61 -13.98 -12.64 -8.71
N SER A 62 -14.94 -13.06 -9.53
CA SER A 62 -16.17 -12.31 -9.77
C SER A 62 -17.10 -12.39 -8.57
N GLU A 63 -18.10 -11.50 -8.54
CA GLU A 63 -19.20 -11.58 -7.58
C GLU A 63 -19.97 -12.90 -7.64
N ARG A 64 -19.98 -13.56 -8.82
CA ARG A 64 -20.62 -14.85 -8.99
C ARG A 64 -19.78 -15.95 -8.35
N ALA A 65 -18.49 -16.01 -8.64
CA ALA A 65 -17.57 -17.01 -8.09
C ALA A 65 -17.53 -16.98 -6.55
N LEU A 66 -17.60 -15.78 -5.95
CA LEU A 66 -17.66 -15.63 -4.49
C LEU A 66 -18.89 -16.26 -3.83
N ARG A 67 -19.95 -16.56 -4.60
CA ARG A 67 -21.17 -17.21 -4.11
C ARG A 67 -21.15 -18.73 -4.32
N GLU A 68 -20.10 -19.27 -4.95
CA GLU A 68 -20.00 -20.70 -5.16
C GLU A 68 -19.68 -21.43 -3.85
N PRO A 69 -20.34 -22.58 -3.57
CA PRO A 69 -20.17 -23.29 -2.29
C PRO A 69 -18.71 -23.63 -1.96
N GLN A 70 -17.93 -24.04 -2.97
CA GLN A 70 -16.51 -24.36 -2.83
C GLN A 70 -15.64 -23.15 -2.47
N VAL A 71 -15.95 -21.98 -3.05
CA VAL A 71 -15.24 -20.73 -2.79
C VAL A 71 -15.59 -20.20 -1.40
N ILE A 72 -16.87 -20.25 -1.01
CA ILE A 72 -17.33 -19.91 0.33
C ILE A 72 -16.66 -20.80 1.38
N ALA A 73 -16.58 -22.11 1.13
CA ALA A 73 -15.94 -23.05 2.04
C ALA A 73 -14.43 -22.77 2.21
N ALA A 74 -13.74 -22.39 1.13
CA ALA A 74 -12.32 -22.07 1.16
C ALA A 74 -12.03 -20.72 1.86
N LEU A 75 -12.88 -19.71 1.65
CA LEU A 75 -12.67 -18.36 2.16
C LEU A 75 -13.18 -18.15 3.59
N GLY A 76 -14.25 -18.87 3.98
CA GLY A 76 -14.89 -18.71 5.28
C GLY A 76 -15.19 -17.24 5.62
N PRO A 77 -14.66 -16.71 6.74
CA PRO A 77 -14.91 -15.32 7.16
C PRO A 77 -14.30 -14.27 6.22
N ASP A 78 -13.30 -14.64 5.40
CA ASP A 78 -12.55 -13.72 4.56
C ASP A 78 -13.20 -13.47 3.18
N ALA A 79 -14.39 -14.03 2.92
CA ALA A 79 -15.08 -13.91 1.64
C ALA A 79 -15.31 -12.45 1.20
N ARG A 80 -15.58 -11.55 2.14
CA ARG A 80 -15.74 -10.11 1.84
C ARG A 80 -14.43 -9.45 1.41
N ARG A 81 -13.31 -9.92 1.95
CA ARG A 81 -11.97 -9.39 1.66
C ARG A 81 -11.54 -9.84 0.27
N ALA A 82 -11.80 -11.10 -0.08
CA ALA A 82 -11.52 -11.68 -1.39
C ALA A 82 -12.16 -10.94 -2.57
N ALA A 83 -13.32 -10.32 -2.38
CA ALA A 83 -13.98 -9.49 -3.39
C ALA A 83 -13.14 -8.30 -3.87
N ASN A 84 -12.18 -7.85 -3.05
CA ASN A 84 -11.33 -6.70 -3.31
C ASN A 84 -9.87 -7.09 -3.58
N VAL A 85 -9.59 -8.39 -3.77
CA VAL A 85 -8.25 -8.90 -4.01
C VAL A 85 -8.10 -9.30 -5.47
N ALA A 86 -6.99 -8.87 -6.06
CA ALA A 86 -6.53 -9.33 -7.37
C ALA A 86 -5.06 -9.74 -7.31
N ILE A 87 -4.67 -10.70 -8.13
CA ILE A 87 -3.30 -11.19 -8.23
C ILE A 87 -2.76 -10.82 -9.61
N LEU A 88 -1.66 -10.08 -9.64
CA LEU A 88 -0.88 -9.89 -10.84
C LEU A 88 0.06 -11.09 -11.00
N TRP A 89 -0.16 -11.84 -12.06
CA TRP A 89 0.49 -13.11 -12.36
C TRP A 89 1.47 -12.97 -13.53
N ASN A 90 2.61 -13.65 -13.45
CA ASN A 90 3.55 -13.81 -14.55
C ASN A 90 3.28 -15.13 -15.27
N GLU A 91 2.77 -15.07 -16.48
CA GLU A 91 2.46 -16.27 -17.28
C GLU A 91 3.72 -17.04 -17.69
N ARG A 92 4.84 -16.34 -17.91
CA ARG A 92 6.09 -16.96 -18.36
C ARG A 92 6.77 -17.74 -17.25
N GLU A 93 6.77 -17.18 -16.04
CA GLU A 93 7.50 -17.74 -14.90
C GLU A 93 6.60 -18.55 -13.97
N SER A 94 5.28 -18.50 -14.17
CA SER A 94 4.28 -19.10 -13.27
C SER A 94 4.41 -18.60 -11.82
N GLU A 95 4.55 -17.28 -11.67
CA GLU A 95 4.81 -16.63 -10.39
C GLU A 95 3.87 -15.46 -10.09
N ILE A 96 3.64 -15.24 -8.80
CA ILE A 96 2.93 -14.04 -8.31
C ILE A 96 3.89 -12.85 -8.38
N ILE A 97 3.58 -11.86 -9.22
CA ILE A 97 4.31 -10.59 -9.26
C ILE A 97 3.88 -9.72 -8.06
N ARG A 98 2.57 -9.63 -7.83
CA ARG A 98 2.00 -8.78 -6.77
C ARG A 98 0.59 -9.21 -6.40
N VAL A 99 0.25 -9.08 -5.13
CA VAL A 99 -1.15 -9.13 -4.65
C VAL A 99 -1.64 -7.71 -4.42
N LEU A 100 -2.79 -7.39 -5.00
CA LEU A 100 -3.45 -6.10 -4.92
C LEU A 100 -4.69 -6.24 -4.05
N GLU A 101 -4.89 -5.32 -3.12
CA GLU A 101 -6.07 -5.30 -2.25
C GLU A 101 -6.57 -3.87 -2.09
N GLY A 102 -7.84 -3.60 -2.41
CA GLY A 102 -8.51 -2.32 -2.16
C GLY A 102 -8.87 -1.51 -3.41
N ALA A 103 -9.08 -0.19 -3.23
CA ALA A 103 -9.58 0.75 -4.24
C ALA A 103 -8.71 0.88 -5.51
N ASP A 104 -7.48 0.36 -5.46
CA ASP A 104 -6.55 0.30 -6.59
C ASP A 104 -7.05 -0.59 -7.74
N MET A 105 -8.07 -1.43 -7.53
CA MET A 105 -8.73 -2.18 -8.61
C MET A 105 -9.43 -1.29 -9.65
N ARG A 106 -9.78 -0.04 -9.32
CA ARG A 106 -10.40 0.89 -10.28
C ARG A 106 -9.43 1.47 -11.32
N VAL A 107 -8.12 1.38 -11.07
CA VAL A 107 -7.09 1.98 -11.94
C VAL A 107 -6.63 0.99 -13.03
N ALA A 108 -6.98 -0.29 -12.92
CA ALA A 108 -6.57 -1.35 -13.85
C ALA A 108 -7.67 -1.77 -14.85
N ALA A 109 -8.70 -0.94 -15.05
CA ALA A 109 -9.84 -1.19 -15.94
C ALA A 109 -9.80 -0.30 -17.18
#